data_AF-A0A2H0QNI7-F1
#
_entry.id   AF-A0A2H0QNI7-F1
#
_cell.length_a   1.000
_cell.length_b   1.000
_cell.length_c   1.000
_cell.angle_alpha   90.00
_cell.angle_beta   90.00
_cell.angle_gamma   90.00
#
_symmetry.space_group_name_H-M   'P 1'
#
loop_
_entity.id
_entity.type
_entity.pdbx_description
1 polymer ?
#
loop_
_entity_poly.entity_id
_entity_poly.type
_entity_poly.pdbx_seq_one_letter_code
_entity_poly.pdbx_strand_id
1 'polypeptide(L)'
;MTDLLKYFSQRYGNKILALVAVVALTHPLSSYQQHLTLFCLIYLFRLFDDLCDLKWDRIHHPERILTQTRNFTSFVALIFCWISVFFFTMSLQQILVLALFTALWLLIMRFLPHDKRLLRSLVGLIKYPVFLMIVHGTGALLPGLMIYLAMLVFDLYDDKNLHYPVFAQFSSVLLGLLGLLAMLKLELMAFVVAIACVFIIATPFKKYTSFIYLVAVSLAIHLM
;
A
#
# COMPACT_ATOMS: atom_id res chain seq x y z
N MET A 1 18.27 -21.81 -1.26
CA MET A 1 17.57 -21.47 0.00
C MET A 1 18.42 -20.58 0.90
N THR A 2 19.73 -20.85 1.00
CA THR A 2 20.74 -20.01 1.70
C THR A 2 20.82 -18.57 1.20
N ASP A 3 20.74 -18.33 -0.11
CA ASP A 3 20.75 -16.98 -0.68
C ASP A 3 19.50 -16.18 -0.28
N LEU A 4 18.35 -16.83 -0.24
CA LEU A 4 17.07 -16.24 0.17
C LEU A 4 17.11 -15.79 1.65
N LEU A 5 17.72 -16.56 2.54
CA LEU A 5 17.87 -16.16 3.95
C LEU A 5 18.86 -14.99 4.11
N LYS A 6 19.95 -14.99 3.35
CA LYS A 6 20.92 -13.89 3.34
C LYS A 6 20.28 -12.58 2.83
N TYR A 7 19.46 -12.68 1.78
CA TYR A 7 18.59 -11.59 1.29
C TYR A 7 17.75 -10.99 2.43
N PHE A 8 17.11 -11.87 3.21
CA PHE A 8 16.26 -11.45 4.31
C PHE A 8 17.03 -10.73 5.42
N SER A 9 18.21 -11.23 5.80
CA SER A 9 18.99 -10.58 6.86
C SER A 9 19.49 -9.18 6.48
N GLN A 10 20.02 -9.01 5.26
CA GLN A 10 20.66 -7.75 4.83
C GLN A 10 19.67 -6.59 4.65
N ARG A 11 18.43 -6.92 4.26
CA ARG A 11 17.48 -5.91 3.80
C ARG A 11 16.34 -5.65 4.79
N TYR A 12 16.05 -6.62 5.66
CA TYR A 12 14.80 -6.62 6.43
C TYR A 12 14.97 -6.44 7.92
N GLY A 13 16.18 -6.62 8.48
CA GLY A 13 16.41 -6.62 9.93
C GLY A 13 15.74 -5.46 10.64
N ASN A 14 16.18 -4.22 10.37
CA ASN A 14 15.76 -3.08 11.19
C ASN A 14 14.38 -2.52 10.81
N LYS A 15 14.05 -2.44 9.51
CA LYS A 15 12.77 -1.85 9.04
C LYS A 15 11.57 -2.76 9.33
N ILE A 16 11.69 -4.08 9.16
CA ILE A 16 10.60 -5.00 9.51
C ILE A 16 10.47 -5.10 11.03
N LEU A 17 11.56 -5.14 11.80
CA LEU A 17 11.48 -5.13 13.26
C LEU A 17 10.80 -3.86 13.77
N ALA A 18 11.15 -2.69 13.24
CA ALA A 18 10.49 -1.43 13.59
C ALA A 18 9.00 -1.46 13.25
N LEU A 19 8.64 -1.93 12.05
CA LEU A 19 7.25 -2.01 11.62
C LEU A 19 6.44 -3.00 12.48
N VAL A 20 6.98 -4.19 12.74
CA VAL A 20 6.37 -5.21 13.61
C VAL A 20 6.23 -4.68 15.03
N ALA A 21 7.25 -4.01 15.57
CA ALA A 21 7.21 -3.41 16.90
C ALA A 21 6.14 -2.33 17.00
N VAL A 22 6.06 -1.40 16.05
CA VAL A 22 5.05 -0.33 16.07
C VAL A 22 3.64 -0.90 15.92
N VAL A 23 3.45 -1.89 15.04
CA VAL A 23 2.16 -2.59 14.91
C VAL A 23 1.77 -3.26 16.22
N ALA A 24 2.69 -4.04 16.81
CA ALA A 24 2.44 -4.74 18.07
C ALA A 24 2.12 -3.78 19.23
N LEU A 25 2.70 -2.58 19.23
CA LEU A 25 2.46 -1.55 20.25
C LEU A 25 1.19 -0.72 20.04
N THR A 26 0.77 -0.50 18.79
CA THR A 26 -0.34 0.41 18.46
C THR A 26 -1.67 -0.29 18.24
N HIS A 27 -1.65 -1.55 17.81
CA HIS A 27 -2.84 -2.38 17.67
C HIS A 27 -2.48 -3.81 18.05
N PRO A 28 -2.82 -4.28 19.28
CA PRO A 28 -2.73 -5.70 19.59
C PRO A 28 -3.67 -6.42 18.63
N LEU A 29 -3.08 -7.03 17.61
CA LEU A 29 -3.76 -7.76 16.57
C LEU A 29 -4.57 -8.88 17.24
N SER A 30 -5.88 -8.79 17.17
CA SER A 30 -6.79 -9.66 17.93
C SER A 30 -6.91 -11.06 17.32
N SER A 31 -6.47 -11.24 16.07
CA SER A 31 -6.50 -12.53 15.38
C SER A 31 -5.19 -12.86 14.67
N TYR A 32 -4.85 -14.15 14.63
CA TYR A 32 -3.74 -14.68 13.84
C TYR A 32 -3.87 -14.32 12.35
N GLN A 33 -5.10 -14.26 11.84
CA GLN A 33 -5.38 -13.89 10.46
C GLN A 33 -4.91 -12.47 10.14
N GLN A 34 -5.13 -11.49 11.04
CA GLN A 34 -4.67 -10.11 10.81
C GLN A 34 -3.13 -10.01 10.80
N HIS A 35 -2.44 -10.77 11.66
CA HIS A 35 -0.98 -10.85 11.66
C HIS A 35 -0.47 -11.41 10.33
N LEU A 36 -1.08 -12.51 9.89
CA LEU A 36 -0.72 -13.16 8.63
C LEU A 36 -0.98 -12.23 7.45
N THR A 37 -2.14 -11.60 7.37
CA THR A 37 -2.47 -10.65 6.30
C THR A 37 -1.50 -9.47 6.27
N LEU A 38 -1.18 -8.87 7.42
CA LEU A 38 -0.23 -7.77 7.47
C LEU A 38 1.17 -8.21 7.04
N PHE A 39 1.64 -9.35 7.54
CA PHE A 39 2.94 -9.92 7.15
C PHE A 39 3.00 -10.17 5.64
N CYS A 40 1.95 -10.78 5.07
CA CYS A 40 1.81 -10.96 3.65
C CYS A 40 1.92 -9.60 2.94
N LEU A 41 1.12 -8.59 3.34
CA LEU A 41 1.03 -7.27 2.67
C LEU A 41 2.40 -6.59 2.60
N ILE A 42 3.11 -6.56 3.72
CA ILE A 42 4.46 -6.02 3.83
C ILE A 42 5.40 -6.73 2.85
N TYR A 43 5.35 -8.06 2.84
CA TYR A 43 6.21 -8.88 2.02
C TYR A 43 5.94 -8.68 0.52
N LEU A 44 4.68 -8.73 0.09
CA LEU A 44 4.27 -8.57 -1.30
C LEU A 44 4.69 -7.21 -1.85
N PHE A 45 4.38 -6.14 -1.13
CA PHE A 45 4.76 -4.80 -1.58
C PHE A 45 6.26 -4.58 -1.59
N ARG A 46 7.01 -5.28 -0.74
CA ARG A 46 8.46 -5.24 -0.81
C ARG A 46 8.98 -5.91 -2.07
N LEU A 47 8.42 -7.07 -2.43
CA LEU A 47 8.77 -7.73 -3.70
C LEU A 47 8.44 -6.82 -4.90
N PHE A 48 7.32 -6.09 -4.84
CA PHE A 48 6.97 -5.11 -5.87
C PHE A 48 7.93 -3.92 -5.92
N ASP A 49 8.32 -3.34 -4.77
CA ASP A 49 9.35 -2.29 -4.72
C ASP A 49 10.64 -2.77 -5.39
N ASP A 50 11.13 -3.94 -5.00
CA ASP A 50 12.41 -4.45 -5.50
C ASP A 50 12.33 -4.75 -7.03
N LEU A 51 11.15 -5.12 -7.55
CA LEU A 51 10.92 -5.19 -9.00
C LEU A 51 10.95 -3.82 -9.67
N CYS A 52 10.31 -2.81 -9.06
CA CYS A 52 10.29 -1.45 -9.58
C CYS A 52 11.69 -0.82 -9.59
N ASP A 53 12.50 -1.12 -8.58
CA ASP A 53 13.85 -0.58 -8.40
C ASP A 53 14.93 -1.39 -9.13
N LEU A 54 14.60 -2.57 -9.68
CA LEU A 54 15.55 -3.50 -10.30
C LEU A 54 16.51 -2.85 -11.29
N LYS A 55 16.03 -1.95 -12.16
CA LYS A 55 16.88 -1.26 -13.14
C LYS A 55 17.92 -0.35 -12.47
N TRP A 56 17.50 0.38 -11.44
CA TRP A 56 18.37 1.28 -10.69
C TRP A 56 19.35 0.49 -9.83
N ASP A 57 18.87 -0.58 -9.20
CA ASP A 57 19.65 -1.50 -8.38
C ASP A 57 20.74 -2.22 -9.17
N ARG A 58 20.51 -2.59 -10.44
CA ARG A 58 21.56 -3.19 -11.28
C ARG A 58 22.78 -2.30 -11.45
N ILE A 59 22.62 -0.98 -11.34
CA ILE A 59 23.69 0.01 -11.48
C ILE A 59 24.32 0.33 -10.13
N HIS A 60 23.48 0.57 -9.10
CA HIS A 60 23.94 1.14 -7.83
C HIS A 60 24.11 0.09 -6.73
N HIS A 61 23.46 -1.07 -6.86
CA HIS A 61 23.46 -2.16 -5.89
C HIS A 61 23.58 -3.53 -6.57
N PRO A 62 24.63 -3.77 -7.37
CA PRO A 62 24.83 -5.03 -8.09
C PRO A 62 24.96 -6.23 -7.15
N GLU A 63 25.26 -6.01 -5.88
CA GLU A 63 25.32 -7.03 -4.82
C GLU A 63 23.96 -7.62 -4.44
N ARG A 64 22.84 -7.00 -4.85
CA ARG A 64 21.48 -7.49 -4.51
C ARG A 64 21.16 -8.80 -5.25
N ILE A 65 20.34 -9.65 -4.63
CA ILE A 65 20.04 -10.96 -5.19
C ILE A 65 19.20 -10.86 -6.46
N LEU A 66 18.24 -9.95 -6.48
CA LEU A 66 17.37 -9.70 -7.63
C LEU A 66 18.13 -9.18 -8.86
N THR A 67 19.20 -8.42 -8.67
CA THR A 67 20.02 -7.89 -9.77
C THR A 67 20.89 -8.98 -10.40
N GLN A 68 21.31 -9.98 -9.62
CA GLN A 68 22.14 -11.11 -10.05
C GLN A 68 21.33 -12.25 -10.68
N THR A 69 20.02 -12.28 -10.44
CA THR A 69 19.15 -13.35 -10.90
C THR A 69 18.92 -13.25 -12.42
N ARG A 70 19.37 -14.26 -13.18
CA ARG A 70 19.11 -14.36 -14.64
C ARG A 70 17.72 -14.89 -14.96
N ASN A 71 17.13 -15.70 -14.07
CA ASN A 71 15.83 -16.34 -14.27
C ASN A 71 14.80 -15.86 -13.23
N PHE A 72 13.79 -15.12 -13.69
CA PHE A 72 12.73 -14.57 -12.84
C PHE A 72 11.65 -15.59 -12.45
N THR A 73 11.63 -16.79 -13.02
CA THR A 73 10.53 -17.76 -12.81
C THR A 73 10.32 -18.09 -11.33
N SER A 74 11.39 -18.36 -10.57
CA SER A 74 11.26 -18.66 -9.13
C SER A 74 10.75 -17.48 -8.33
N PHE A 75 11.10 -16.25 -8.71
CA PHE A 75 10.63 -15.03 -8.07
C PHE A 75 9.16 -14.76 -8.39
N VAL A 76 8.75 -14.96 -9.64
CA VAL A 76 7.36 -14.87 -10.07
C VAL A 76 6.50 -15.92 -9.36
N ALA A 77 6.98 -17.17 -9.27
CA ALA A 77 6.30 -18.23 -8.52
C ALA A 77 6.14 -17.88 -7.03
N LEU A 78 7.15 -17.25 -6.41
CA LEU A 78 7.06 -16.74 -5.05
C LEU A 78 5.98 -15.67 -4.91
N ILE A 79 5.92 -14.70 -5.83
CA ILE A 79 4.86 -13.68 -5.86
C ILE A 79 3.48 -14.34 -5.96
N PHE A 80 3.29 -15.27 -6.91
CA PHE A 80 2.01 -15.97 -7.07
C PHE A 80 1.61 -16.77 -5.83
N CYS A 81 2.57 -17.46 -5.19
CA CYS A 81 2.33 -18.17 -3.94
C CYS A 81 1.83 -17.22 -2.84
N TRP A 82 2.48 -16.05 -2.69
CA TRP A 82 2.03 -15.03 -1.74
C TRP A 82 0.65 -14.51 -2.11
N ILE A 83 0.40 -14.15 -3.37
CA ILE A 83 -0.91 -13.72 -3.90
C ILE A 83 -2.00 -14.74 -3.53
N SER A 84 -1.75 -16.03 -3.69
CA SER A 84 -2.71 -17.07 -3.30
C SER A 84 -3.03 -17.02 -1.81
N VAL A 85 -2.03 -16.88 -0.93
CA VAL A 85 -2.25 -16.74 0.52
C VAL A 85 -3.08 -15.49 0.86
N PHE A 86 -2.93 -14.39 0.11
CA PHE A 86 -3.78 -13.21 0.30
C PHE A 86 -5.25 -13.46 -0.02
N PHE A 87 -5.53 -14.11 -1.14
CA PHE A 87 -6.91 -14.40 -1.53
C PHE A 87 -7.65 -15.27 -0.51
N PHE A 88 -6.94 -16.08 0.27
CA PHE A 88 -7.52 -16.88 1.35
C PHE A 88 -7.72 -16.10 2.66
N THR A 89 -7.01 -15.00 2.87
CA THR A 89 -6.99 -14.29 4.16
C THR A 89 -7.74 -12.96 4.15
N MET A 90 -8.06 -12.41 2.98
CA MET A 90 -8.70 -11.10 2.81
C MET A 90 -10.14 -11.20 2.33
N SER A 91 -10.99 -10.27 2.76
CA SER A 91 -12.33 -10.10 2.22
C SER A 91 -12.29 -9.50 0.80
N LEU A 92 -13.37 -9.69 0.03
CA LEU A 92 -13.47 -9.10 -1.31
C LEU A 92 -13.29 -7.57 -1.29
N GLN A 93 -13.84 -6.89 -0.28
CA GLN A 93 -13.68 -5.44 -0.12
C GLN A 93 -12.20 -5.07 0.06
N GLN A 94 -11.49 -5.77 0.94
CA GLN A 94 -10.07 -5.54 1.18
C GLN A 94 -9.23 -5.78 -0.08
N ILE A 95 -9.57 -6.82 -0.87
CA ILE A 95 -8.92 -7.11 -2.15
C ILE A 95 -9.16 -5.97 -3.15
N LEU A 96 -10.39 -5.46 -3.26
CA LEU A 96 -10.73 -4.35 -4.16
C LEU A 96 -9.98 -3.07 -3.80
N VAL A 97 -9.92 -2.73 -2.50
CA VAL A 97 -9.16 -1.57 -2.01
C VAL A 97 -7.67 -1.74 -2.35
N LEU A 98 -7.10 -2.91 -2.07
CA LEU A 98 -5.71 -3.21 -2.39
C LEU A 98 -5.43 -3.10 -3.90
N ALA A 99 -6.32 -3.64 -4.73
CA ALA A 99 -6.17 -3.61 -6.18
C ALA A 99 -6.23 -2.17 -6.73
N LEU A 100 -7.19 -1.37 -6.25
CA LEU A 100 -7.33 0.04 -6.62
C LEU A 100 -6.09 0.84 -6.19
N PHE A 101 -5.66 0.66 -4.94
CA PHE A 101 -4.47 1.30 -4.41
C PHE A 101 -3.21 0.93 -5.22
N THR A 102 -3.03 -0.36 -5.50
CA THR A 102 -1.87 -0.85 -6.28
C THR A 102 -1.89 -0.28 -7.70
N ALA A 103 -3.04 -0.27 -8.36
CA ALA A 103 -3.18 0.27 -9.70
C ALA A 103 -2.84 1.77 -9.75
N LEU A 104 -3.32 2.55 -8.78
CA LEU A 104 -3.01 3.96 -8.68
C LEU A 104 -1.54 4.19 -8.33
N TRP A 105 -0.99 3.44 -7.39
CA TRP A 105 0.41 3.54 -7.00
C TRP A 105 1.32 3.30 -8.22
N LEU A 106 1.05 2.24 -9.00
CA LEU A 106 1.77 1.96 -10.24
C LEU A 106 1.60 3.08 -11.27
N LEU A 107 0.41 3.65 -11.39
CA LEU A 107 0.14 4.78 -12.29
C LEU A 107 0.98 6.00 -11.89
N ILE A 108 0.96 6.39 -10.62
CA ILE A 108 1.74 7.52 -10.09
C ILE A 108 3.22 7.24 -10.33
N MET A 109 3.73 6.08 -9.93
CA MET A 109 5.14 5.71 -10.07
C MET A 109 5.62 5.66 -11.52
N ARG A 110 4.73 5.36 -12.47
CA ARG A 110 5.02 5.38 -13.91
C ARG A 110 5.25 6.80 -14.44
N PHE A 111 4.46 7.77 -13.96
CA PHE A 111 4.55 9.16 -14.42
C PHE A 111 5.49 10.02 -13.58
N LEU A 112 5.95 9.51 -12.42
CA LEU A 112 6.81 10.26 -11.53
C LEU A 112 8.25 10.31 -12.05
N PRO A 113 8.80 11.51 -12.32
CA PRO A 113 10.15 11.65 -12.86
C PRO A 113 11.21 11.00 -11.95
N HIS A 114 12.20 10.35 -12.55
CA HIS A 114 13.25 9.61 -11.82
C HIS A 114 14.17 10.51 -10.97
N ASP A 115 14.30 11.78 -11.33
CA ASP A 115 15.04 12.81 -10.58
C ASP A 115 14.32 13.23 -9.29
N LYS A 116 13.01 12.99 -9.17
CA LYS A 116 12.20 13.32 -7.99
C LYS A 116 12.23 12.22 -6.94
N ARG A 117 13.43 11.83 -6.48
CA ARG A 117 13.64 10.73 -5.52
C ARG A 117 12.84 10.87 -4.23
N LEU A 118 12.80 12.08 -3.65
CA LEU A 118 12.01 12.34 -2.45
C LEU A 118 10.52 12.05 -2.67
N LEU A 119 9.96 12.55 -3.77
CA LEU A 119 8.55 12.34 -4.07
C LEU A 119 8.23 10.86 -4.30
N ARG A 120 9.14 10.12 -4.95
CA ARG A 120 9.04 8.66 -5.11
C ARG A 120 9.10 7.93 -3.77
N SER A 121 9.97 8.35 -2.85
CA SER A 121 10.01 7.81 -1.48
C SER A 121 8.70 8.09 -0.75
N LEU A 122 8.18 9.33 -0.79
CA LEU A 122 6.91 9.70 -0.16
C LEU A 122 5.73 8.88 -0.69
N VAL A 123 5.65 8.70 -2.02
CA VAL A 123 4.65 7.85 -2.68
C VAL A 123 4.87 6.37 -2.35
N GLY A 124 6.11 5.92 -2.18
CA GLY A 124 6.43 4.57 -1.74
C GLY A 124 5.96 4.29 -0.31
N LEU A 125 6.13 5.25 0.60
CA LEU A 125 5.79 5.11 2.02
C LEU A 125 4.27 5.10 2.28
N ILE A 126 3.46 5.64 1.36
CA ILE A 126 2.00 5.73 1.51
C ILE A 126 1.31 4.37 1.70
N LYS A 127 1.99 3.28 1.31
CA LYS A 127 1.49 1.92 1.44
C LYS A 127 1.34 1.45 2.88
N TYR A 128 2.17 1.95 3.81
CA TYR A 128 2.13 1.55 5.21
C TYR A 128 0.81 1.92 5.91
N PRO A 129 0.32 3.18 5.83
CA PRO A 129 -1.00 3.51 6.36
C PRO A 129 -2.11 2.74 5.65
N VAL A 130 -2.01 2.54 4.33
CA VAL A 130 -3.00 1.77 3.57
C VAL A 130 -3.08 0.31 4.05
N PHE A 131 -1.95 -0.36 4.32
CA PHE A 131 -1.97 -1.74 4.84
C PHE A 131 -2.62 -1.82 6.21
N LEU A 132 -2.31 -0.87 7.09
CA LEU A 132 -2.94 -0.83 8.41
C LEU A 132 -4.44 -0.62 8.29
N MET A 133 -4.88 0.24 7.38
CA MET A 133 -6.30 0.47 7.12
C MET A 133 -7.00 -0.74 6.50
N ILE A 134 -6.33 -1.46 5.61
CA ILE A 134 -6.87 -2.71 5.06
C ILE A 134 -7.08 -3.75 6.17
N VAL A 135 -6.13 -3.86 7.11
CA VAL A 135 -6.17 -4.90 8.16
C VAL A 135 -7.09 -4.53 9.32
N HIS A 136 -7.11 -3.26 9.75
CA HIS A 136 -7.82 -2.82 10.96
C HIS A 136 -8.95 -1.81 10.68
N GLY A 137 -9.23 -1.49 9.41
CA GLY A 137 -10.21 -0.49 9.01
C GLY A 137 -9.73 0.95 9.22
N THR A 138 -10.65 1.91 9.11
CA THR A 138 -10.33 3.35 9.16
C THR A 138 -9.77 3.82 10.51
N GLY A 139 -10.03 3.08 11.60
CA GLY A 139 -9.46 3.36 12.92
C GLY A 139 -7.92 3.29 12.96
N ALA A 140 -7.31 2.60 11.99
CA ALA A 140 -5.86 2.46 11.87
C ALA A 140 -5.16 3.65 11.20
N LEU A 141 -5.91 4.68 10.78
CA LEU A 141 -5.34 5.81 10.04
C LEU A 141 -4.26 6.53 10.83
N LEU A 142 -4.55 6.91 12.08
CA LEU A 142 -3.59 7.64 12.92
C LEU A 142 -2.29 6.84 13.16
N PRO A 143 -2.32 5.58 13.62
CA PRO A 143 -1.09 4.78 13.77
C PRO A 143 -0.40 4.54 12.41
N GLY A 144 -1.16 4.41 11.32
CA GLY A 144 -0.62 4.37 9.97
C GLY A 144 0.18 5.61 9.59
N LEU A 145 -0.34 6.79 9.92
CA LEU A 145 0.35 8.06 9.70
C LEU A 145 1.58 8.20 10.60
N MET A 146 1.54 7.70 11.83
CA MET A 146 2.71 7.67 12.72
C MET A 146 3.83 6.80 12.13
N ILE A 147 3.50 5.61 11.62
CA ILE A 147 4.46 4.74 10.92
C ILE A 147 5.01 5.43 9.68
N TYR A 148 4.14 6.04 8.88
CA TYR A 148 4.55 6.79 7.69
C TYR A 148 5.58 7.87 8.04
N LEU A 149 5.31 8.69 9.06
CA LEU A 149 6.22 9.74 9.51
C LEU A 149 7.53 9.17 10.08
N ALA A 150 7.47 8.09 10.87
CA ALA A 150 8.66 7.43 11.40
C ALA A 150 9.56 6.89 10.28
N MET A 151 8.97 6.23 9.29
CA MET A 151 9.70 5.69 8.13
C MET A 151 10.26 6.80 7.25
N LEU A 152 9.55 7.93 7.13
CA LEU A 152 10.05 9.11 6.43
C LEU A 152 11.26 9.71 7.15
N VAL A 153 11.19 9.91 8.46
CA VAL A 153 12.32 10.40 9.26
C VAL A 153 13.50 9.46 9.14
N PHE A 154 13.25 8.15 9.16
CA PHE A 154 14.29 7.14 8.92
C PHE A 154 14.92 7.30 7.54
N ASP A 155 14.13 7.37 6.46
CA ASP A 155 14.64 7.50 5.09
C ASP A 155 15.43 8.81 4.89
N LEU A 156 14.98 9.91 5.51
CA LEU A 156 15.69 11.20 5.49
C LEU A 156 17.04 11.14 6.24
N TYR A 157 17.12 10.34 7.30
CA TYR A 157 18.36 10.13 8.06
C TYR A 157 19.34 9.18 7.35
N ASP A 158 18.81 8.12 6.73
CA ASP A 158 19.60 7.04 6.11
C ASP A 158 20.14 7.44 4.73
N ASP A 159 19.33 8.10 3.88
CA ASP A 159 19.73 8.47 2.52
C ASP A 159 20.18 9.94 2.43
N LYS A 160 21.51 10.14 2.49
CA LYS A 160 22.14 11.45 2.34
C LYS A 160 21.83 12.16 1.02
N ASN A 161 21.36 11.44 -0.01
CA ASN A 161 20.97 12.02 -1.28
C ASN A 161 19.58 12.66 -1.25
N LEU A 162 18.83 12.48 -0.16
CA LEU A 162 17.52 13.11 0.05
C LEU A 162 17.62 14.48 0.72
N HIS A 163 18.82 14.94 1.11
CA HIS A 163 19.04 16.27 1.70
C HIS A 163 18.74 17.42 0.70
N TYR A 164 17.48 17.83 0.64
CA TYR A 164 16.98 19.04 -0.02
C TYR A 164 16.66 20.10 1.05
N PRO A 165 16.43 21.39 0.72
CA PRO A 165 16.00 22.37 1.70
C PRO A 165 14.69 21.92 2.37
N VAL A 166 14.73 21.84 3.70
CA VAL A 166 13.73 21.26 4.61
C VAL A 166 12.29 21.72 4.31
N PHE A 167 12.12 22.97 3.88
CA PHE A 167 10.80 23.55 3.59
C PHE A 167 10.11 22.91 2.38
N ALA A 168 10.86 22.60 1.32
CA ALA A 168 10.33 21.92 0.13
C ALA A 168 9.96 20.47 0.44
N GLN A 169 10.72 19.83 1.34
CA GLN A 169 10.44 18.49 1.85
C GLN A 169 9.15 18.47 2.70
N PHE A 170 8.95 19.48 3.54
CA PHE A 170 7.75 19.57 4.39
C PHE A 170 6.48 19.78 3.57
N SER A 171 6.53 20.63 2.52
CA SER A 171 5.38 20.86 1.64
C SER A 171 4.97 19.61 0.84
N SER A 172 5.92 18.79 0.39
CA SER A 172 5.61 17.56 -0.35
C SER A 172 5.06 16.46 0.55
N VAL A 173 5.54 16.38 1.79
CA VAL A 173 4.99 15.52 2.85
C VAL A 173 3.56 15.91 3.19
N LEU A 174 3.30 17.21 3.39
CA LEU A 174 1.98 17.73 3.69
C LEU A 174 1.00 17.50 2.52
N LEU A 175 1.44 17.69 1.27
CA LEU A 175 0.66 17.37 0.07
C LEU A 175 0.39 15.87 -0.07
N GLY A 176 1.36 15.01 0.27
CA GLY A 176 1.16 13.55 0.28
C GLY A 176 0.15 13.10 1.32
N LEU A 177 0.20 13.69 2.52
CA LEU A 177 -0.76 13.49 3.60
C LEU A 177 -2.17 13.98 3.22
N LEU A 178 -2.30 15.19 2.67
CA LEU A 178 -3.57 15.73 2.19
C LEU A 178 -4.13 14.92 1.02
N GLY A 179 -3.25 14.46 0.12
CA GLY A 179 -3.60 13.54 -0.96
C GLY A 179 -4.16 12.24 -0.42
N LEU A 180 -3.46 11.58 0.51
CA LEU A 180 -3.92 10.35 1.18
C LEU A 180 -5.29 10.56 1.86
N LEU A 181 -5.45 11.64 2.61
CA LEU A 181 -6.72 11.97 3.28
C LEU A 181 -7.86 12.21 2.28
N ALA A 182 -7.58 12.88 1.15
CA ALA A 182 -8.55 13.07 0.08
C ALA A 182 -8.88 11.76 -0.64
N MET A 183 -7.89 10.89 -0.86
CA MET A 183 -8.07 9.56 -1.46
C MET A 183 -8.93 8.67 -0.59
N LEU A 184 -8.76 8.69 0.73
CA LEU A 184 -9.56 7.92 1.67
C LEU A 184 -11.02 8.41 1.73
N LYS A 185 -11.23 9.72 1.60
CA LYS A 185 -12.59 10.30 1.45
C LYS A 185 -13.21 9.94 0.10
N LEU A 186 -12.39 9.86 -0.95
CA LEU A 186 -12.79 9.43 -2.29
C LEU A 186 -13.00 7.93 -2.40
N GLU A 187 -12.32 7.06 -1.65
CA GLU A 187 -12.59 5.62 -1.60
C GLU A 187 -13.99 5.36 -1.04
N LEU A 188 -14.44 6.13 -0.07
CA LEU A 188 -15.82 6.08 0.41
C LEU A 188 -16.80 6.44 -0.72
N MET A 189 -16.53 7.50 -1.49
CA MET A 189 -17.40 7.92 -2.60
C MET A 189 -17.30 7.03 -3.84
N ALA A 190 -16.11 6.55 -4.19
CA ALA A 190 -15.84 5.73 -5.35
C ALA A 190 -16.31 4.29 -5.14
N PHE A 191 -16.26 3.78 -3.90
CA PHE A 191 -16.90 2.52 -3.54
C PHE A 191 -18.43 2.64 -3.66
N VAL A 192 -19.02 3.76 -3.22
CA VAL A 192 -20.45 4.04 -3.40
C VAL A 192 -20.82 4.17 -4.88
N VAL A 193 -20.02 4.87 -5.69
CA VAL A 193 -20.25 5.03 -7.13
C VAL A 193 -20.03 3.71 -7.88
N ALA A 194 -19.02 2.93 -7.53
CA ALA A 194 -18.77 1.62 -8.14
C ALA A 194 -19.89 0.62 -7.82
N ILE A 195 -20.40 0.59 -6.57
CA ILE A 195 -21.59 -0.19 -6.22
C ILE A 195 -22.80 0.27 -7.01
N ALA A 196 -23.02 1.58 -7.12
CA ALA A 196 -24.13 2.15 -7.89
C ALA A 196 -24.04 1.77 -9.37
N CYS A 197 -22.86 1.89 -9.99
CA CYS A 197 -22.63 1.53 -11.39
C CYS A 197 -22.79 0.03 -11.62
N VAL A 198 -22.27 -0.83 -10.73
CA VAL A 198 -22.44 -2.28 -10.82
C VAL A 198 -23.93 -2.66 -10.68
N PHE A 199 -24.69 -2.03 -9.78
CA PHE A 199 -26.14 -2.24 -9.65
C PHE A 199 -26.90 -1.81 -10.90
N ILE A 200 -26.58 -0.64 -11.46
CA ILE A 200 -27.21 -0.10 -12.67
C ILE A 200 -26.96 -1.01 -13.89
N ILE A 201 -25.77 -1.59 -13.98
CA ILE A 201 -25.37 -2.46 -15.10
C ILE A 201 -25.89 -3.90 -14.92
N ALA A 202 -25.97 -4.39 -13.68
CA ALA A 202 -26.31 -5.79 -13.40
C ALA A 202 -27.82 -6.11 -13.34
N THR A 203 -28.71 -5.12 -13.21
CA THR A 203 -30.16 -5.37 -13.22
C THR A 203 -30.82 -5.02 -14.55
N PRO A 204 -31.29 -6.00 -15.35
CA PRO A 204 -32.14 -5.71 -16.49
C PRO A 204 -33.58 -5.47 -15.98
N PHE A 205 -34.19 -4.36 -16.44
CA PHE A 205 -35.62 -3.98 -16.33
C PHE A 205 -36.13 -3.24 -15.08
N LYS A 206 -36.55 -1.98 -15.33
CA LYS A 206 -37.69 -1.13 -14.89
C LYS A 206 -38.49 -1.38 -13.58
N LYS A 207 -38.41 -2.51 -12.89
CA LYS A 207 -39.30 -2.84 -11.75
C LYS A 207 -38.79 -2.40 -10.36
N TYR A 208 -37.52 -1.98 -10.26
CA TYR A 208 -36.88 -1.64 -8.97
C TYR A 208 -36.39 -0.20 -8.87
N THR A 209 -36.79 0.69 -9.78
CA THR A 209 -36.43 2.12 -9.74
C THR A 209 -36.80 2.78 -8.42
N SER A 210 -37.94 2.42 -7.83
CA SER A 210 -38.38 2.94 -6.53
C SER A 210 -37.50 2.45 -5.35
N PHE A 211 -36.96 1.23 -5.43
CA PHE A 211 -36.04 0.69 -4.42
C PHE A 211 -34.66 1.33 -4.52
N ILE A 212 -34.16 1.55 -5.74
CA ILE A 212 -32.90 2.27 -6.01
C ILE A 212 -32.99 3.71 -5.50
N TYR A 213 -34.13 4.38 -5.71
CA TYR A 213 -34.36 5.73 -5.19
C TYR A 213 -34.42 5.76 -3.66
N LEU A 214 -35.06 4.76 -3.03
CA LEU A 214 -35.15 4.66 -1.57
C LEU A 214 -33.77 4.40 -0.91
N VAL A 215 -32.94 3.55 -1.52
CA VAL A 215 -31.56 3.29 -1.05
C VAL A 215 -30.69 4.53 -1.23
N ALA A 216 -30.77 5.21 -2.38
CA ALA A 216 -30.02 6.44 -2.64
C ALA A 216 -30.41 7.59 -1.69
N VAL A 217 -31.70 7.74 -1.37
CA VAL A 217 -32.21 8.76 -0.44
C VAL A 217 -31.83 8.43 1.01
N SER A 218 -31.94 7.17 1.45
CA SER A 218 -31.47 6.76 2.79
C SER A 218 -29.96 6.95 2.97
N LEU A 219 -29.17 6.71 1.92
CA LEU A 219 -27.73 6.98 1.93
C LEU A 219 -27.40 8.49 1.97
N ALA A 220 -28.16 9.32 1.25
CA ALA A 220 -27.98 10.77 1.29
C ALA A 220 -28.29 11.35 2.68
N ILE A 221 -29.29 10.79 3.38
CA ILE A 221 -29.67 11.20 4.74
C ILE A 221 -28.61 10.78 5.79
N HIS A 222 -27.91 9.65 5.61
CA HIS A 222 -26.82 9.23 6.51
C HIS A 222 -25.48 9.93 6.24
N LEU A 223 -25.35 10.66 5.12
CA LEU A 223 -24.14 11.39 4.73
C LEU A 223 -24.22 12.91 5.01
N MET A 224 -25.37 13.40 5.48
CA MET A 224 -25.57 14.75 6.03
C MET A 224 -25.42 14.73 7.55
#